data_AF-A0A2M7KLZ2-F1
#
_entry.id   AF-A0A2M7KLZ2-F1
#
_cell.length_a   1.000
_cell.length_b   1.000
_cell.length_c   1.000
_cell.angle_alpha   90.00
_cell.angle_beta   90.00
_cell.angle_gamma   90.00
#
_symmetry.space_group_name_H-M   'P 1'
#
loop_
_entity.id
_entity.type
_entity.pdbx_description
1 polymer ?
#
loop_
_entity_poly.entity_id
_entity_poly.type
_entity_poly.pdbx_seq_one_letter_code
_entity_poly.pdbx_strand_id
1 'polypeptide(L)'
;MGLQNVDRYRVVEPMFEALRVVLNYRGEPYSPAYIQGISGAAFRFGGPCPCAPTCSVSRQPPELVRLLGYEATEAILGWRDDDVSAEMQALIPRIKESLRAGRPVPVWHAFTTAEWDVVAGYDDAKGVFLGGGSSAGLDEYAEAPQTRAQEATKICPAFGALFIGKKTGPFDARAAELSALREAVRHARDRTETHTPGRPDLEGLRAYDRWTAKFQQPGAKRAGGDSYCHGVYRTTHRAAGDFLREIAPPLRTSQGTSAGRSARVPRRGRRPGQRREADRLGVAD
;
A
#
# COMPACT_ATOMS: atom_id res chain seq x y z
N MET A 1 14.96 18.41 4.96
CA MET A 1 13.75 18.69 4.15
C MET A 1 12.72 17.60 4.43
N GLY A 2 11.43 17.94 4.56
CA GLY A 2 10.36 16.94 4.66
C GLY A 2 9.04 17.43 4.06
N LEU A 3 8.40 16.56 3.28
CA LEU A 3 7.06 16.79 2.76
C LEU A 3 6.06 16.78 3.92
N GLN A 4 5.12 17.72 3.92
CA GLN A 4 4.13 17.89 4.97
C GLN A 4 2.81 17.22 4.56
N ASN A 5 2.06 16.67 5.52
CA ASN A 5 0.75 16.04 5.27
C ASN A 5 0.78 14.81 4.35
N VAL A 6 1.90 14.07 4.31
CA VAL A 6 1.89 12.72 3.73
C VAL A 6 1.04 11.83 4.63
N ASP A 7 0.07 11.12 4.05
CA ASP A 7 -0.83 10.23 4.81
C ASP A 7 -0.04 9.11 5.50
N ARG A 8 -0.65 8.47 6.49
CA ARG A 8 -0.03 7.39 7.25
C ARG A 8 -0.58 6.03 6.82
N TYR A 9 0.13 4.97 7.17
CA TYR A 9 -0.37 3.60 6.98
C TYR A 9 -1.61 3.41 7.85
N ARG A 10 -2.66 2.85 7.25
CA ARG A 10 -3.92 2.50 7.95
C ARG A 10 -4.14 0.99 8.01
N VAL A 11 -3.36 0.25 7.24
CA VAL A 11 -3.32 -1.20 7.20
C VAL A 11 -1.86 -1.61 7.35
N VAL A 12 -1.58 -2.64 8.16
CA VAL A 12 -0.22 -3.17 8.39
C VAL A 12 0.11 -4.15 7.26
N GLU A 13 -0.09 -3.70 6.02
CA GLU A 13 0.11 -4.51 4.82
C GLU A 13 1.40 -4.03 4.12
N PRO A 14 2.36 -4.94 3.88
CA PRO A 14 3.74 -4.56 3.55
C PRO A 14 4.00 -4.21 2.08
N MET A 15 3.06 -4.47 1.15
CA MET A 15 3.29 -4.35 -0.29
C MET A 15 2.63 -3.15 -0.96
N PHE A 16 1.39 -2.83 -0.59
CA PHE A 16 0.54 -1.90 -1.36
C PHE A 16 0.12 -0.66 -0.58
N GLU A 17 0.11 -0.68 0.76
CA GLU A 17 -0.29 0.48 1.55
C GLU A 17 0.64 1.69 1.31
N ALA A 18 1.94 1.45 1.07
CA ALA A 18 2.91 2.47 0.65
C ALA A 18 2.43 3.23 -0.60
N LEU A 19 1.87 2.50 -1.57
CA LEU A 19 1.40 3.07 -2.83
C LEU A 19 0.18 3.94 -2.61
N ARG A 20 -0.76 3.49 -1.75
CA ARG A 20 -1.92 4.31 -1.38
C ARG A 20 -1.48 5.63 -0.78
N VAL A 21 -0.56 5.60 0.17
CA VAL A 21 -0.05 6.81 0.84
C VAL A 21 0.53 7.79 -0.19
N VAL A 22 1.39 7.30 -1.10
CA VAL A 22 2.04 8.12 -2.12
C VAL A 22 1.04 8.65 -3.15
N LEU A 23 0.10 7.82 -3.61
CA LEU A 23 -0.94 8.24 -4.57
C LEU A 23 -1.92 9.23 -3.94
N ASN A 24 -2.29 9.04 -2.68
CA ASN A 24 -3.17 9.97 -1.96
C ASN A 24 -2.50 11.33 -1.76
N TYR A 25 -1.20 11.35 -1.46
CA TYR A 25 -0.44 12.59 -1.42
C TYR A 25 -0.43 13.33 -2.77
N ARG A 26 -0.55 12.59 -3.88
CA ARG A 26 -0.67 13.13 -5.25
C ARG A 26 -2.12 13.49 -5.63
N GLY A 27 -3.06 13.43 -4.69
CA GLY A 27 -4.45 13.84 -4.88
C GLY A 27 -5.41 12.73 -5.29
N GLU A 28 -4.97 11.47 -5.34
CA GLU A 28 -5.89 10.35 -5.56
C GLU A 28 -6.70 10.05 -4.28
N PRO A 29 -8.01 9.79 -4.35
CA PRO A 29 -8.85 9.63 -3.16
C PRO A 29 -9.00 8.15 -2.74
N TYR A 30 -7.99 7.31 -2.92
CA TYR A 30 -8.14 5.88 -2.68
C TYR A 30 -8.29 5.56 -1.19
N SER A 31 -9.33 4.78 -0.87
CA SER A 31 -9.50 4.22 0.47
C SER A 31 -8.48 3.10 0.72
N PRO A 32 -8.10 2.83 1.99
CA PRO A 32 -7.30 1.64 2.31
C PRO A 32 -7.97 0.36 1.84
N ALA A 33 -9.28 0.24 2.04
CA ALA A 33 -10.03 -0.93 1.62
C ALA A 33 -9.96 -1.16 0.10
N TYR A 34 -10.09 -0.09 -0.70
CA TYR A 34 -10.05 -0.18 -2.15
C TYR A 34 -8.70 -0.67 -2.66
N ILE A 35 -7.59 -0.09 -2.20
CA ILE A 35 -6.24 -0.51 -2.62
C ILE A 35 -5.97 -1.96 -2.24
N GLN A 36 -6.29 -2.35 -1.01
CA GLN A 36 -6.09 -3.72 -0.55
C GLN A 36 -7.00 -4.72 -1.30
N GLY A 37 -8.20 -4.31 -1.68
CA GLY A 37 -9.12 -5.10 -2.48
C GLY A 37 -8.64 -5.31 -3.90
N ILE A 38 -8.36 -4.23 -4.64
CA ILE A 38 -7.97 -4.32 -6.06
C ILE A 38 -6.58 -4.92 -6.28
N SER A 39 -5.68 -4.82 -5.29
CA SER A 39 -4.38 -5.51 -5.33
C SER A 39 -4.53 -7.02 -5.15
N GLY A 40 -5.63 -7.47 -4.54
CA GLY A 40 -5.89 -8.83 -4.10
C GLY A 40 -5.42 -9.13 -2.68
N ALA A 41 -4.64 -8.26 -2.04
CA ALA A 41 -4.07 -8.47 -0.71
C ALA A 41 -5.14 -8.74 0.37
N ALA A 42 -6.31 -8.11 0.25
CA ALA A 42 -7.45 -8.33 1.15
C ALA A 42 -7.96 -9.78 1.18
N PHE A 43 -7.64 -10.57 0.16
CA PHE A 43 -8.13 -11.94 -0.02
C PHE A 43 -7.02 -12.99 -0.01
N ARG A 44 -5.75 -12.58 -0.12
CA ARG A 44 -4.60 -13.48 -0.19
C ARG A 44 -4.18 -13.94 1.18
N PHE A 45 -3.73 -15.19 1.24
CA PHE A 45 -3.30 -15.83 2.46
C PHE A 45 -2.20 -16.84 2.19
N GLY A 46 -1.16 -16.83 3.01
CA GLY A 46 -0.07 -17.80 2.97
C GLY A 46 0.67 -17.88 4.31
N GLY A 47 1.44 -18.94 4.50
CA GLY A 47 2.19 -19.17 5.73
C GLY A 47 2.83 -20.56 5.77
N PRO A 48 3.60 -20.88 6.81
CA PRO A 48 3.87 -20.11 8.02
C PRO A 48 5.12 -19.21 7.92
N CYS A 49 5.75 -19.11 6.75
CA CYS A 49 6.91 -18.25 6.55
C CYS A 49 6.57 -16.79 6.91
N PRO A 50 7.42 -16.06 7.66
CA PRO A 50 7.24 -14.61 7.84
C PRO A 50 7.23 -13.85 6.50
N CYS A 51 7.84 -14.40 5.46
CA CYS A 51 7.83 -13.84 4.11
C CYS A 51 6.47 -13.96 3.38
N ALA A 52 5.54 -14.77 3.88
CA ALA A 52 4.32 -15.08 3.13
C ALA A 52 3.48 -13.85 2.77
N PRO A 53 3.29 -12.83 3.63
CA PRO A 53 2.52 -11.65 3.25
C PRO A 53 3.15 -10.83 2.11
N THR A 54 4.46 -10.93 1.89
CA THR A 54 5.17 -10.23 0.79
C THR A 54 5.40 -11.13 -0.43
N CYS A 55 5.36 -12.46 -0.26
CA CYS A 55 5.61 -13.44 -1.31
C CYS A 55 4.31 -14.01 -1.92
N SER A 56 3.26 -14.18 -1.13
CA SER A 56 1.96 -14.71 -1.57
C SER A 56 1.06 -13.61 -2.12
N VAL A 57 1.56 -12.86 -3.11
CA VAL A 57 0.81 -11.78 -3.78
C VAL A 57 0.25 -12.23 -5.11
N SER A 58 -0.91 -11.70 -5.50
CA SER A 58 -1.50 -11.91 -6.85
C SER A 58 -0.94 -10.94 -7.90
N ARG A 59 -0.22 -9.91 -7.45
CA ARG A 59 0.30 -8.81 -8.25
C ARG A 59 1.46 -8.17 -7.52
N GLN A 60 2.48 -7.70 -8.24
CA GLN A 60 3.58 -6.92 -7.65
C GLN A 60 3.22 -5.42 -7.56
N PRO A 61 3.81 -4.65 -6.62
CA PRO A 61 3.54 -3.21 -6.47
C PRO A 61 3.61 -2.39 -7.77
N PRO A 62 4.61 -2.56 -8.65
CA PRO A 62 4.69 -1.84 -9.93
C PRO A 62 3.54 -2.19 -10.88
N GLU A 63 3.05 -3.42 -10.84
CA GLU A 63 1.91 -3.86 -11.65
C GLU A 63 0.61 -3.25 -11.16
N LEU A 64 0.48 -2.94 -9.86
CA LEU A 64 -0.66 -2.18 -9.33
C LEU A 64 -0.57 -0.72 -9.77
N VAL A 65 0.61 -0.11 -9.71
CA VAL A 65 0.82 1.26 -10.20
C VAL A 65 0.44 1.38 -11.68
N ARG A 66 0.88 0.42 -12.51
CA ARG A 66 0.50 0.37 -13.94
C ARG A 66 -0.98 0.13 -14.16
N LEU A 67 -1.61 -0.74 -13.36
CA LEU A 67 -3.06 -0.96 -13.41
C LEU A 67 -3.84 0.34 -13.17
N LEU A 68 -3.36 1.18 -12.25
CA LEU A 68 -3.95 2.49 -11.93
C LEU A 68 -3.66 3.57 -12.99
N GLY A 69 -2.98 3.22 -14.08
CA GLY A 69 -2.68 4.10 -15.21
C GLY A 69 -1.41 4.94 -15.05
N TYR A 70 -0.55 4.60 -14.09
CA TYR A 70 0.70 5.32 -13.84
C TYR A 70 1.92 4.60 -14.43
N GLU A 71 2.91 5.39 -14.83
CA GLU A 71 4.26 4.89 -15.07
C GLU A 71 4.87 4.35 -13.76
N ALA A 72 5.58 3.22 -13.85
CA ALA A 72 6.22 2.58 -12.72
C ALA A 72 7.64 2.13 -13.10
N THR A 73 8.64 2.66 -12.40
CA THR A 73 10.05 2.30 -12.57
C THR A 73 10.60 1.82 -11.24
N GLU A 74 11.13 0.60 -11.22
CA GLU A 74 11.85 0.06 -10.08
C GLU A 74 13.34 0.30 -10.23
N ALA A 75 13.99 0.66 -9.13
CA ALA A 75 15.43 0.66 -8.99
C ALA A 75 15.80 -0.42 -7.97
N ILE A 76 15.82 -1.67 -8.42
CA ILE A 76 16.26 -2.82 -7.62
C ILE A 76 17.74 -2.62 -7.29
N LEU A 77 18.10 -2.81 -6.02
CA LEU A 77 19.48 -2.69 -5.55
C LEU A 77 20.26 -3.98 -5.79
N GLY A 78 19.66 -5.14 -5.51
CA GLY A 78 20.28 -6.43 -5.75
C GLY A 78 19.57 -7.57 -5.04
N TRP A 79 20.21 -8.73 -5.04
CA TRP A 79 19.70 -9.97 -4.47
C TRP A 79 20.33 -10.25 -3.11
N ARG A 80 19.96 -11.39 -2.53
CA ARG A 80 20.50 -11.81 -1.23
C ARG A 80 22.01 -12.01 -1.35
N ASP A 81 22.74 -11.52 -0.35
CA ASP A 81 24.19 -11.62 -0.20
C ASP A 81 25.03 -10.81 -1.22
N ASP A 82 24.39 -10.04 -2.12
CA ASP A 82 25.08 -9.08 -3.00
C ASP A 82 25.64 -7.87 -2.20
N ASP A 83 26.80 -7.36 -2.62
CA ASP A 83 27.27 -6.02 -2.21
C ASP A 83 26.65 -4.97 -3.14
N VAL A 84 25.69 -4.21 -2.61
CA VAL A 84 24.90 -3.22 -3.35
C VAL A 84 25.22 -1.79 -2.93
N SER A 85 26.39 -1.58 -2.32
CA SER A 85 26.78 -0.29 -1.75
C SER A 85 26.84 0.81 -2.82
N ALA A 86 27.36 0.50 -4.02
CA ALA A 86 27.46 1.46 -5.12
C ALA A 86 26.08 1.84 -5.67
N GLU A 87 25.20 0.86 -5.83
CA GLU A 87 23.81 1.01 -6.29
C GLU A 87 23.01 1.85 -5.29
N MET A 88 23.20 1.61 -3.99
CA MET A 88 22.57 2.39 -2.93
C MET A 88 23.03 3.85 -2.97
N GLN A 89 24.34 4.11 -3.13
CA GLN A 89 24.85 5.47 -3.28
C GLN A 89 24.30 6.17 -4.53
N ALA A 90 24.13 5.46 -5.64
CA ALA A 90 23.52 5.99 -6.85
C ALA A 90 21.99 6.23 -6.72
N LEU A 91 21.30 5.46 -5.86
CA LEU A 91 19.87 5.59 -5.64
C LEU A 91 19.50 6.78 -4.76
N ILE A 92 20.32 7.12 -3.76
CA ILE A 92 20.05 8.22 -2.81
C ILE A 92 19.75 9.56 -3.53
N PRO A 93 20.57 10.04 -4.49
CA PRO A 93 20.27 11.26 -5.23
C PRO A 93 18.93 11.23 -5.97
N ARG A 94 18.55 10.08 -6.54
CA ARG A 94 17.28 9.91 -7.28
C ARG A 94 16.06 10.02 -6.35
N ILE A 95 16.15 9.43 -5.15
CA ILE A 95 15.12 9.58 -4.12
C ILE A 95 15.00 11.06 -3.72
N LYS A 96 16.13 11.72 -3.44
CA LYS A 96 16.15 13.15 -3.07
C LYS A 96 15.57 14.04 -4.15
N GLU A 97 15.85 13.77 -5.42
CA GLU A 97 15.28 14.51 -6.56
C GLU A 97 13.76 14.36 -6.61
N SER A 98 13.23 13.15 -6.43
CA SER A 98 11.78 12.92 -6.34
C SER A 98 11.15 13.72 -5.21
N LEU A 99 11.78 13.73 -4.02
CA LEU A 99 11.31 14.48 -2.86
C LEU A 99 11.33 15.99 -3.10
N ARG A 100 12.40 16.54 -3.70
CA ARG A 100 12.49 17.95 -4.10
C ARG A 100 11.38 18.33 -5.08
N ALA A 101 10.98 17.39 -5.93
CA ALA A 101 9.87 17.56 -6.86
C ALA A 101 8.49 17.26 -6.23
N GLY A 102 8.40 17.19 -4.90
CA GLY A 102 7.15 17.03 -4.16
C GLY A 102 6.56 15.62 -4.25
N ARG A 103 7.37 14.59 -4.51
CA ARG A 103 6.88 13.21 -4.68
C ARG A 103 7.53 12.27 -3.65
N PRO A 104 6.78 11.79 -2.64
CA PRO A 104 7.27 10.75 -1.74
C PRO A 104 7.51 9.45 -2.51
N VAL A 105 8.41 8.61 -1.99
CA VAL A 105 8.93 7.44 -2.71
C VAL A 105 8.75 6.20 -1.84
N PRO A 106 8.08 5.15 -2.35
CA PRO A 106 8.16 3.82 -1.76
C PRO A 106 9.59 3.28 -1.83
N VAL A 107 10.17 2.92 -0.70
CA VAL A 107 11.51 2.35 -0.58
C VAL A 107 11.43 1.10 0.31
N TRP A 108 11.91 -0.02 -0.22
CA TRP A 108 11.96 -1.28 0.48
C TRP A 108 12.96 -1.21 1.64
N HIS A 109 12.54 -1.64 2.84
CA HIS A 109 13.39 -1.71 4.02
C HIS A 109 14.00 -0.34 4.38
N ALA A 110 13.23 0.76 4.28
CA ALA A 110 13.73 2.08 4.65
C ALA A 110 13.64 2.33 6.16
N PHE A 111 12.58 1.84 6.82
CA PHE A 111 12.31 2.00 8.25
C PHE A 111 11.86 0.69 8.90
N THR A 112 11.09 -0.13 8.18
CA THR A 112 10.64 -1.45 8.65
C THR A 112 11.46 -2.58 8.02
N THR A 113 11.28 -3.81 8.50
CA THR A 113 12.09 -4.94 8.04
C THR A 113 11.42 -5.64 6.86
N ALA A 114 11.98 -5.42 5.67
CA ALA A 114 11.61 -6.13 4.43
C ALA A 114 10.13 -5.89 4.05
N GLU A 115 9.76 -4.62 4.03
CA GLU A 115 8.47 -4.12 3.59
C GLU A 115 8.68 -2.85 2.75
N TRP A 116 7.67 -2.45 1.97
CA TRP A 116 7.68 -1.15 1.31
C TRP A 116 7.31 -0.08 2.34
N ASP A 117 8.22 0.85 2.57
CA ASP A 117 8.04 2.04 3.39
C ASP A 117 7.89 3.28 2.52
N VAL A 118 7.36 4.39 3.07
CA VAL A 118 7.27 5.67 2.38
C VAL A 118 8.32 6.62 2.90
N VAL A 119 9.29 6.97 2.04
CA VAL A 119 10.22 8.07 2.30
C VAL A 119 9.57 9.38 1.86
N ALA A 120 9.48 10.32 2.79
CA ALA A 120 8.84 11.64 2.63
C ALA A 120 9.80 12.82 2.89
N GLY A 121 11.04 12.54 3.32
CA GLY A 121 12.02 13.57 3.60
C GLY A 121 13.42 13.02 3.78
N TYR A 122 14.36 13.93 4.01
CA TYR A 122 15.76 13.60 4.29
C TYR A 122 16.44 14.73 5.09
N ASP A 123 17.44 14.35 5.87
CA ASP A 123 18.37 15.26 6.54
C ASP A 123 19.80 14.84 6.15
N ASP A 124 20.48 15.68 5.37
CA ASP A 124 21.83 15.42 4.87
C ASP A 124 22.90 15.65 5.93
N ALA A 125 22.65 16.53 6.91
CA ALA A 125 23.60 16.76 8.00
C ALA A 125 23.68 15.51 8.91
N LYS A 126 22.54 14.84 9.10
CA LYS A 126 22.45 13.58 9.83
C LYS A 126 22.68 12.33 8.96
N GLY A 127 22.57 12.44 7.64
CA GLY A 127 22.64 11.29 6.73
C GLY A 127 21.44 10.33 6.82
N VAL A 128 20.25 10.85 7.12
CA VAL A 128 19.02 10.05 7.32
C VAL A 128 17.92 10.36 6.30
N PHE A 129 17.07 9.36 6.06
CA PHE A 129 15.74 9.55 5.47
C PHE A 129 14.68 9.70 6.56
N LEU A 130 13.59 10.38 6.21
CA LEU A 130 12.43 10.64 7.07
C LEU A 130 11.18 10.06 6.40
N GLY A 131 10.34 9.36 7.15
CA GLY A 131 9.12 8.79 6.58
C GLY A 131 8.35 7.89 7.52
N GLY A 132 7.68 6.87 6.97
CA GLY A 132 6.89 5.93 7.77
C GLY A 132 6.62 4.63 7.02
N GLY A 133 6.17 3.64 7.76
CA GLY A 133 5.88 2.29 7.29
C GLY A 133 4.74 1.66 8.08
N SER A 134 4.58 0.34 7.95
CA SER A 134 3.50 -0.42 8.60
C SER A 134 3.50 -0.32 10.13
N SER A 135 4.69 -0.15 10.71
CA SER A 135 4.93 -0.15 12.17
C SER A 135 5.96 0.90 12.61
N ALA A 136 6.35 1.79 11.70
CA ALA A 136 7.29 2.88 11.94
C ALA A 136 6.68 4.21 11.49
N GLY A 137 6.98 5.29 12.21
CA GLY A 137 6.55 6.63 11.84
C GLY A 137 5.03 6.86 11.96
N LEU A 138 4.40 6.26 12.98
CA LEU A 138 2.93 6.27 13.16
C LEU A 138 2.41 7.61 13.72
N ASP A 139 3.23 8.35 14.46
CA ASP A 139 2.88 9.65 15.06
C ASP A 139 3.68 10.80 14.44
N GLU A 140 4.99 10.64 14.39
CA GLU A 140 5.94 11.51 13.70
C GLU A 140 6.74 10.69 12.71
N TYR A 141 7.46 11.32 11.78
CA TYR A 141 8.29 10.55 10.85
C TYR A 141 9.37 9.76 11.59
N ALA A 142 9.52 8.49 11.21
CA ALA A 142 10.69 7.70 11.56
C ALA A 142 11.92 8.28 10.86
N GLU A 143 13.07 8.18 11.53
CA GLU A 143 14.39 8.49 10.97
C GLU A 143 15.20 7.20 10.84
N ALA A 144 15.89 7.01 9.71
CA ALA A 144 16.83 5.90 9.51
C ALA A 144 17.95 6.29 8.53
N PRO A 145 19.13 5.65 8.58
CA PRO A 145 20.22 5.92 7.64
C PRO A 145 19.77 5.86 6.18
N GLN A 146 20.22 6.80 5.35
CA GLN A 146 19.86 6.84 3.92
C GLN A 146 20.26 5.57 3.17
N THR A 147 21.22 4.81 3.70
CA THR A 147 21.73 3.56 3.14
C THR A 147 21.01 2.31 3.62
N ARG A 148 20.08 2.40 4.58
CA ARG A 148 19.51 1.22 5.26
C ARG A 148 18.91 0.19 4.30
N ALA A 149 18.32 0.62 3.18
CA ALA A 149 17.70 -0.30 2.21
C ALA A 149 18.68 -1.37 1.68
N GLN A 150 19.99 -1.12 1.66
CA GLN A 150 21.00 -2.11 1.27
C GLN A 150 21.09 -3.29 2.25
N GLU A 151 20.74 -3.09 3.53
CA GLU A 151 20.78 -4.15 4.55
C GLU A 151 19.77 -5.25 4.27
N ALA A 152 18.77 -4.99 3.42
CA ALA A 152 17.82 -6.00 2.98
C ALA A 152 18.52 -7.23 2.40
N THR A 153 19.66 -7.09 1.70
CA THR A 153 20.40 -8.22 1.10
C THR A 153 20.81 -9.30 2.11
N LYS A 154 20.88 -8.96 3.41
CA LYS A 154 21.17 -9.92 4.49
C LYS A 154 19.97 -10.78 4.89
N ILE A 155 18.77 -10.39 4.45
CA ILE A 155 17.48 -10.98 4.86
C ILE A 155 16.73 -11.55 3.65
N CYS A 156 16.67 -10.79 2.57
CA CYS A 156 15.87 -11.03 1.37
C CYS A 156 16.45 -10.23 0.18
N PRO A 157 15.88 -10.29 -1.03
CA PRO A 157 16.27 -9.36 -2.08
C PRO A 157 16.06 -7.89 -1.68
N ALA A 158 16.98 -7.02 -2.09
CA ALA A 158 16.88 -5.59 -1.88
C ALA A 158 16.16 -4.92 -3.06
N PHE A 159 14.82 -4.86 -3.00
CA PHE A 159 13.99 -4.29 -4.08
C PHE A 159 14.17 -2.78 -4.30
N GLY A 160 14.90 -2.10 -3.39
CA GLY A 160 15.31 -0.71 -3.57
C GLY A 160 14.14 0.26 -3.53
N ALA A 161 13.93 1.04 -4.59
CA ALA A 161 12.88 2.04 -4.65
C ALA A 161 11.94 1.88 -5.85
N LEU A 162 10.68 2.25 -5.66
CA LEU A 162 9.68 2.30 -6.72
C LEU A 162 9.34 3.77 -7.02
N PHE A 163 9.61 4.22 -8.24
CA PHE A 163 9.26 5.56 -8.69
C PHE A 163 7.93 5.52 -9.45
N ILE A 164 6.95 6.27 -8.93
CA ILE A 164 5.64 6.44 -9.57
C ILE A 164 5.69 7.69 -10.46
N GLY A 165 5.68 7.50 -11.77
CA GLY A 165 5.79 8.57 -12.77
C GLY A 165 4.48 9.27 -13.07
N LYS A 166 4.25 9.67 -14.33
CA LYS A 166 3.02 10.36 -14.74
C LYS A 166 1.86 9.38 -14.88
N LYS A 167 0.63 9.89 -14.76
CA LYS A 167 -0.58 9.15 -15.14
C LYS A 167 -0.75 9.25 -16.65
N THR A 168 -0.55 8.15 -17.35
CA THR A 168 -0.53 8.09 -18.82
C THR A 168 -1.67 7.28 -19.39
N GLY A 169 -2.29 6.40 -18.58
CA GLY A 169 -3.39 5.54 -19.01
C GLY A 169 -4.69 5.75 -18.25
N PRO A 170 -5.84 5.36 -18.82
CA PRO A 170 -7.08 5.27 -18.08
C PRO A 170 -7.03 4.10 -17.08
N PHE A 171 -7.74 4.26 -15.95
CA PHE A 171 -7.97 3.16 -15.01
C PHE A 171 -9.37 2.59 -15.22
N ASP A 172 -9.45 1.33 -15.67
CA ASP A 172 -10.71 0.59 -15.72
C ASP A 172 -10.99 -0.05 -14.36
N ALA A 173 -11.64 0.74 -13.49
CA ALA A 173 -12.04 0.31 -12.15
C ALA A 173 -12.87 -0.99 -12.19
N ARG A 174 -13.81 -1.10 -13.13
CA ARG A 174 -14.72 -2.26 -13.18
C ARG A 174 -13.98 -3.54 -13.52
N ALA A 175 -13.07 -3.47 -14.49
CA ALA A 175 -12.24 -4.62 -14.85
C ALA A 175 -11.32 -5.04 -13.69
N ALA A 176 -10.70 -4.06 -13.02
CA ALA A 176 -9.82 -4.31 -11.87
C ALA A 176 -10.58 -4.97 -10.70
N GLU A 177 -11.75 -4.43 -10.34
CA GLU A 177 -12.62 -5.00 -9.30
C GLU A 177 -13.04 -6.44 -9.62
N LEU A 178 -13.47 -6.69 -10.85
CA LEU A 178 -13.87 -8.04 -11.27
C LEU A 178 -12.68 -9.01 -11.29
N SER A 179 -11.49 -8.54 -11.69
CA SER A 179 -10.26 -9.32 -11.64
C SER A 179 -9.91 -9.71 -10.20
N ALA A 180 -9.97 -8.76 -9.27
CA ALA A 180 -9.70 -9.03 -7.86
C ALA A 180 -10.68 -10.03 -7.24
N LEU A 181 -11.98 -9.93 -7.55
CA LEU A 181 -12.98 -10.90 -7.08
C LEU A 181 -12.78 -12.30 -7.67
N ARG A 182 -12.42 -12.40 -8.96
CA ARG A 182 -12.10 -13.68 -9.60
C ARG A 182 -10.89 -14.32 -8.95
N GLU A 183 -9.85 -13.54 -8.69
CA GLU A 183 -8.64 -14.01 -8.02
C GLU A 183 -8.93 -14.46 -6.58
N ALA A 184 -9.74 -13.72 -5.83
CA ALA A 184 -10.18 -14.11 -4.49
C ALA A 184 -10.89 -15.48 -4.49
N VAL A 185 -11.82 -15.69 -5.42
CA VAL A 185 -12.52 -16.99 -5.57
C VAL A 185 -11.58 -18.09 -6.01
N ARG A 186 -10.66 -17.81 -6.94
CA ARG A 186 -9.64 -18.77 -7.39
C ARG A 186 -8.77 -19.20 -6.21
N HIS A 187 -8.18 -18.25 -5.49
CA HIS A 187 -7.30 -18.51 -4.35
C HIS A 187 -8.01 -19.25 -3.21
N ALA A 188 -9.25 -18.90 -2.89
CA ALA A 188 -10.04 -19.60 -1.88
C ALA A 188 -10.36 -21.06 -2.24
N ARG A 189 -10.35 -21.40 -3.53
CA ARG A 189 -10.58 -22.77 -4.04
C ARG A 189 -9.29 -23.50 -4.39
N ASP A 190 -8.15 -22.80 -4.35
CA ASP A 190 -6.87 -23.37 -4.74
C ASP A 190 -6.43 -24.41 -3.71
N ARG A 191 -6.23 -25.63 -4.20
CA ARG A 191 -5.69 -26.75 -3.40
C ARG A 191 -4.37 -27.25 -3.98
N THR A 192 -3.87 -26.61 -5.04
CA THR A 192 -2.66 -27.01 -5.74
C THR A 192 -1.46 -26.76 -4.83
N GLU A 193 -0.55 -27.73 -4.82
CA GLU A 193 0.74 -27.55 -4.18
C GLU A 193 1.64 -26.79 -5.16
N THR A 194 1.73 -25.48 -5.03
CA THR A 194 2.91 -24.77 -5.53
C THR A 194 4.05 -25.02 -4.55
N HIS A 195 4.46 -26.28 -4.39
CA HIS A 195 5.69 -26.60 -3.69
C HIS A 195 6.84 -26.24 -4.63
N THR A 196 7.24 -24.97 -4.63
CA THR A 196 8.55 -24.64 -5.18
C THR A 196 9.56 -25.25 -4.21
N PRO A 197 10.41 -26.20 -4.64
CA PRO A 197 11.42 -26.78 -3.75
C PRO A 197 12.25 -25.65 -3.13
N GLY A 198 12.31 -25.61 -1.79
CA GLY A 198 13.01 -24.56 -1.04
C GLY A 198 12.16 -23.35 -0.65
N ARG A 199 10.89 -23.25 -1.06
CA ARG A 199 9.93 -22.26 -0.54
C ARG A 199 9.07 -22.86 0.58
N PRO A 200 9.17 -22.36 1.82
CA PRO A 200 8.42 -22.90 2.95
C PRO A 200 6.96 -22.41 3.05
N ASP A 201 6.52 -21.52 2.16
CA ASP A 201 5.18 -20.93 2.16
C ASP A 201 4.15 -21.81 1.43
N LEU A 202 3.12 -22.20 2.18
CA LEU A 202 1.86 -22.68 1.65
C LEU A 202 0.96 -21.47 1.40
N GLU A 203 0.00 -21.62 0.49
CA GLU A 203 -1.01 -20.62 0.18
C GLU A 203 -2.43 -21.14 0.46
N GLY A 204 -3.38 -20.22 0.66
CA GLY A 204 -4.80 -20.51 0.75
C GLY A 204 -5.15 -21.51 1.84
N LEU A 205 -6.05 -22.46 1.52
CA LEU A 205 -6.55 -23.44 2.49
C LEU A 205 -5.45 -24.33 3.07
N ARG A 206 -4.37 -24.60 2.34
CA ARG A 206 -3.26 -25.44 2.83
C ARG A 206 -2.46 -24.77 3.94
N ALA A 207 -2.21 -23.47 3.81
CA ALA A 207 -1.61 -22.69 4.90
C ALA A 207 -2.51 -22.72 6.15
N TYR A 208 -3.83 -22.67 5.95
CA TYR A 208 -4.80 -22.69 7.03
C TYR A 208 -4.85 -24.06 7.72
N ASP A 209 -4.87 -25.15 6.94
CA ASP A 209 -4.80 -26.53 7.43
C ASP A 209 -3.53 -26.74 8.27
N ARG A 210 -2.37 -26.26 7.80
CA ARG A 210 -1.09 -26.37 8.53
C ARG A 210 -1.09 -25.62 9.86
N TRP A 211 -1.60 -24.39 9.89
CA TRP A 211 -1.73 -23.66 11.15
C TRP A 211 -2.72 -24.32 12.11
N THR A 212 -3.86 -24.79 11.59
CA THR A 212 -4.87 -25.50 12.38
C THR A 212 -4.26 -26.75 13.02
N ALA A 213 -3.60 -27.59 12.22
CA ALA A 213 -2.94 -28.80 12.70
C ALA A 213 -1.85 -28.51 13.74
N LYS A 214 -1.06 -27.43 13.56
CA LYS A 214 -0.06 -26.99 14.53
C LYS A 214 -0.70 -26.59 15.87
N PHE A 215 -1.68 -25.70 15.85
CA PHE A 215 -2.23 -25.11 17.07
C PHE A 215 -3.26 -25.98 17.80
N GLN A 216 -3.69 -27.09 17.18
CA GLN A 216 -4.42 -28.15 17.87
C GLN A 216 -3.54 -29.00 18.80
N GLN A 217 -2.21 -28.98 18.64
CA GLN A 217 -1.31 -29.75 19.48
C GLN A 217 -1.21 -29.12 20.89
N PRO A 218 -1.35 -29.89 21.97
CA PRO A 218 -1.14 -29.40 23.33
C PRO A 218 0.24 -28.73 23.49
N GLY A 219 0.25 -27.53 24.07
CA GLY A 219 1.49 -26.78 24.31
C GLY A 219 2.09 -26.09 23.08
N ALA A 220 1.42 -26.11 21.92
CA ALA A 220 1.86 -25.40 20.73
C ALA A 220 2.01 -23.89 21.00
N LYS A 221 3.19 -23.34 20.69
CA LYS A 221 3.49 -21.91 20.80
C LYS A 221 3.55 -21.25 19.43
N ARG A 222 3.16 -19.97 19.40
CA ARG A 222 3.28 -19.11 18.22
C ARG A 222 4.75 -18.73 18.00
N ALA A 223 5.25 -18.91 16.78
CA ALA A 223 6.58 -18.46 16.38
C ALA A 223 6.53 -17.03 15.79
N GLY A 224 7.70 -16.47 15.45
CA GLY A 224 7.80 -15.14 14.84
C GLY A 224 6.98 -15.03 13.54
N GLY A 225 7.14 -16.00 12.62
CA GLY A 225 6.39 -16.04 11.36
C GLY A 225 4.87 -16.09 11.56
N ASP A 226 4.39 -16.92 12.48
CA ASP A 226 2.96 -16.98 12.80
C ASP A 226 2.45 -15.64 13.36
N SER A 227 3.24 -14.99 14.23
CA SER A 227 2.87 -13.72 14.86
C SER A 227 2.79 -12.59 13.84
N TYR A 228 3.79 -12.50 12.95
CA TYR A 228 3.85 -11.50 11.90
C TYR A 228 2.71 -11.68 10.89
N CYS A 229 2.55 -12.89 10.34
CA CYS A 229 1.50 -13.16 9.38
C CYS A 229 0.10 -12.93 9.97
N HIS A 230 -0.14 -13.33 11.23
CA HIS A 230 -1.40 -13.03 11.92
C HIS A 230 -1.63 -11.51 12.05
N GLY A 231 -0.59 -10.74 12.39
CA GLY A 231 -0.65 -9.28 12.47
C GLY A 231 -1.06 -8.64 11.14
N VAL A 232 -0.37 -9.00 10.05
CA VAL A 232 -0.66 -8.50 8.71
C VAL A 232 -2.08 -8.89 8.29
N TYR A 233 -2.40 -10.20 8.24
CA TYR A 233 -3.68 -10.67 7.72
C TYR A 233 -4.88 -10.18 8.52
N ARG A 234 -4.76 -10.03 9.85
CA ARG A 234 -5.85 -9.44 10.65
C ARG A 234 -6.23 -8.04 10.17
N THR A 235 -5.25 -7.22 9.77
CA THR A 235 -5.51 -5.87 9.28
C THR A 235 -5.94 -5.87 7.83
N THR A 236 -5.28 -6.65 6.97
CA THR A 236 -5.55 -6.68 5.53
C THR A 236 -6.89 -7.36 5.20
N HIS A 237 -7.24 -8.47 5.87
CA HIS A 237 -8.51 -9.16 5.61
C HIS A 237 -9.71 -8.40 6.15
N ARG A 238 -9.53 -7.55 7.17
CA ARG A 238 -10.60 -6.65 7.62
C ARG A 238 -11.03 -5.69 6.50
N ALA A 239 -10.10 -5.28 5.63
CA ALA A 239 -10.41 -4.43 4.48
C ALA A 239 -11.30 -5.11 3.42
N ALA A 240 -11.36 -6.45 3.36
CA ALA A 240 -12.18 -7.16 2.38
C ALA A 240 -13.67 -6.79 2.48
N GLY A 241 -14.22 -6.72 3.69
CA GLY A 241 -15.63 -6.38 3.90
C GLY A 241 -15.95 -4.94 3.51
N ASP A 242 -15.05 -4.01 3.79
CA ASP A 242 -15.20 -2.60 3.41
C ASP A 242 -15.08 -2.42 1.88
N PHE A 243 -14.14 -3.13 1.25
CA PHE A 243 -13.98 -3.15 -0.21
C PHE A 243 -15.24 -3.67 -0.92
N LEU A 244 -15.77 -4.81 -0.47
CA LEU A 244 -17.00 -5.38 -1.04
C LEU A 244 -18.18 -4.42 -0.91
N ARG A 245 -18.27 -3.68 0.20
CA ARG A 245 -19.29 -2.64 0.39
C ARG A 245 -19.07 -1.43 -0.52
N GLU A 246 -17.81 -1.04 -0.74
CA GLU A 246 -17.44 0.09 -1.61
C GLU A 246 -17.80 -0.17 -3.08
N ILE A 247 -17.57 -1.39 -3.57
CA ILE A 247 -17.83 -1.77 -4.98
C ILE A 247 -19.24 -2.29 -5.22
N ALA A 248 -20.02 -2.54 -4.16
CA ALA A 248 -21.37 -3.02 -4.29
C ALA A 248 -22.23 -1.99 -5.05
N PRO A 249 -23.09 -2.42 -5.99
CA PRO A 249 -24.09 -1.53 -6.54
C PRO A 249 -24.96 -1.00 -5.38
N PRO A 250 -25.42 0.27 -5.44
CA PRO A 250 -26.41 0.75 -4.49
C PRO A 250 -27.57 -0.24 -4.46
N LEU A 251 -27.98 -0.66 -3.26
CA LEU A 251 -29.23 -1.39 -3.10
C LEU A 251 -30.30 -0.54 -3.78
N ARG A 252 -30.82 -1.03 -4.91
CA ARG A 252 -32.02 -0.45 -5.50
C ARG A 252 -33.10 -0.73 -4.49
N THR A 253 -33.41 0.26 -3.65
CA THR A 253 -34.74 0.30 -3.06
C THR A 253 -35.69 0.21 -4.24
N SER A 254 -36.50 -0.84 -4.25
CA SER A 254 -37.48 -1.10 -5.26
C SER A 254 -38.52 0.01 -5.24
N GLN A 255 -38.22 1.14 -5.89
CA GLN A 255 -39.16 2.15 -6.31
C GLN A 255 -38.69 2.71 -7.65
N GLY A 256 -39.48 2.46 -8.69
CA GLY A 256 -39.63 3.33 -9.86
C GLY A 256 -38.39 3.67 -10.67
N THR A 257 -38.30 3.08 -11.86
CA THR A 257 -37.83 3.71 -13.11
C THR A 257 -37.41 5.20 -13.03
N SER A 258 -36.12 5.49 -13.19
CA SER A 258 -35.56 6.22 -14.36
C SER A 258 -34.19 6.87 -14.07
N ALA A 259 -33.32 6.80 -15.10
CA ALA A 259 -32.25 7.71 -15.49
C ALA A 259 -31.08 8.11 -14.53
N GLY A 260 -29.85 7.86 -15.02
CA GLY A 260 -28.70 8.77 -14.82
C GLY A 260 -27.66 8.37 -13.76
N ARG A 261 -26.61 7.64 -14.16
CA ARG A 261 -25.35 7.58 -13.39
C ARG A 261 -24.59 8.90 -13.61
N SER A 262 -24.69 9.82 -12.65
CA SER A 262 -23.79 10.99 -12.55
C SER A 262 -22.73 10.71 -11.48
N ALA A 263 -21.47 10.85 -11.86
CA ALA A 263 -20.31 10.75 -10.98
C ALA A 263 -20.41 11.79 -9.85
N ARG A 264 -20.35 11.34 -8.60
CA ARG A 264 -20.27 12.24 -7.44
C ARG A 264 -18.89 12.89 -7.38
N VAL A 265 -18.83 14.15 -7.80
CA VAL A 265 -17.78 15.10 -7.41
C VAL A 265 -18.02 15.52 -5.95
N PRO A 266 -17.00 15.61 -5.07
CA PRO A 266 -17.18 16.10 -3.72
C PRO A 266 -17.54 17.59 -3.72
N ARG A 267 -18.56 17.96 -2.92
CA ARG A 267 -18.97 19.35 -2.68
C ARG A 267 -17.79 20.15 -2.13
N ARG A 268 -17.37 21.20 -2.84
CA ARG A 268 -16.52 22.27 -2.30
C ARG A 268 -17.19 22.88 -1.08
N GLY A 269 -16.51 22.84 0.06
CA GLY A 269 -16.89 23.54 1.27
C GLY A 269 -16.97 25.06 1.02
N ARG A 270 -18.06 25.67 1.48
CA ARG A 270 -18.24 27.13 1.51
C ARG A 270 -17.16 27.77 2.39
N ARG A 271 -16.46 28.78 1.85
CA ARG A 271 -15.72 29.76 2.67
C ARG A 271 -16.73 30.66 3.40
N PRO A 272 -16.61 30.88 4.71
CA PRO A 272 -17.39 31.89 5.40
C PRO A 272 -16.71 33.26 5.29
N GLY A 273 -17.50 34.31 5.01
CA GLY A 273 -17.12 35.69 5.33
C GLY A 273 -16.79 36.63 4.17
N GLN A 274 -17.75 36.87 3.26
CA GLN A 274 -17.84 38.17 2.59
C GLN A 274 -19.27 38.69 2.76
N ARG A 275 -19.45 39.59 3.74
CA ARG A 275 -20.68 40.36 3.93
C ARG A 275 -20.79 41.37 2.79
N ARG A 276 -21.97 41.45 2.20
CA ARG A 276 -22.33 42.45 1.19
C ARG A 276 -22.54 43.79 1.89
N GLU A 277 -21.81 44.77 1.41
CA GLU A 277 -22.03 46.19 1.58
C GLU A 277 -23.09 46.60 0.55
N ALA A 278 -24.29 46.95 1.03
CA ALA A 278 -25.31 47.65 0.26
C ALA A 278 -26.28 48.30 1.26
N ASP A 279 -26.81 49.46 0.88
CA ASP A 279 -27.76 50.32 1.59
C ASP A 279 -27.18 51.28 2.64
N ARG A 280 -26.56 52.38 2.17
CA ARG A 280 -26.76 53.74 2.74
C ARG A 280 -26.45 54.86 1.73
N LEU A 281 -27.48 55.29 1.00
CA LEU A 281 -27.73 56.64 0.49
C LEU A 281 -29.27 56.68 0.38
N GLY A 282 -30.08 57.54 0.98
CA GLY A 282 -29.93 58.86 1.58
C GLY A 282 -31.18 59.63 1.15
N VAL A 283 -32.03 60.08 2.07
CA VAL A 283 -33.07 61.10 1.78
C VAL A 283 -33.21 62.01 3.00
N ALA A 284 -33.11 63.31 2.72
CA ALA A 284 -33.31 64.43 3.62
C ALA A 284 -34.79 64.63 3.98
N ASP A 285 -35.07 64.96 5.23
CA ASP A 285 -35.54 66.28 5.68
C ASP A 285 -35.47 66.33 7.23
#